data_AF-J3LUW7-F1
#
_entry.id   AF-J3LUW7-F1
#
_cell.length_a   1.000
_cell.length_b   1.000
_cell.length_c   1.000
_cell.angle_alpha   90.00
_cell.angle_beta   90.00
_cell.angle_gamma   90.00
#
_symmetry.space_group_name_H-M   'P 1'
#
loop_
_entity.id
_entity.type
_entity.pdbx_description
1 polymer ?
#
loop_
_entity_poly.entity_id
_entity_poly.type
_entity_poly.pdbx_seq_one_letter_code
_entity_poly.pdbx_strand_id
1 'polypeptide(L)'
;MVGDRKRPAAFAGFSPFARSLLFSASSSKPLPAPVDDDDEIPSENAASHSKMPPPKRGKRAVPSSDEDSYSSESDDGEGSSEELDTVQADFAFYDPKPSDFHGVKLLLNTYLDSKPWDLTGFVDLILEQTTVGTVVKIADDNEEGEGNGADKSSSGDGDDLFGLISVLNLGRYGEQRCIKDLKDYLLAVCADKDTKKKLKQLLEEKAPDVGLLVCRRFVNFPYELVPKMYESLFDEVSWATEDEPTQELRDSFIFKQYLLVVRVLERKTPAKQKAKNSIEEDEPIIYPKLEDEIFRELSSWSFTFPIRSEQSAQQEMKNYKEMGLVMAVKAESIPKFRKKLEALLSE
;
A
#
# COMPACT_ATOMS: atom_id res chain seq x y z
N MET A 1 42.96 -17.04 -28.23
CA MET A 1 41.51 -16.84 -28.42
C MET A 1 40.85 -17.05 -27.07
N VAL A 2 40.56 -15.95 -26.35
CA VAL A 2 39.86 -15.97 -25.07
C VAL A 2 38.56 -15.22 -25.31
N GLY A 3 37.44 -15.92 -25.18
CA GLY A 3 36.12 -15.41 -25.49
C GLY A 3 35.60 -14.48 -24.42
N ASP A 4 35.32 -13.24 -24.80
CA ASP A 4 34.59 -12.27 -23.99
C ASP A 4 33.16 -12.76 -23.72
N ARG A 5 32.89 -13.11 -22.46
CA ARG A 5 31.53 -13.29 -21.96
C ARG A 5 30.91 -11.90 -21.77
N LYS A 6 30.02 -11.52 -22.68
CA LYS A 6 29.13 -10.35 -22.50
C LYS A 6 28.36 -10.50 -21.19
N ARG A 7 28.42 -9.47 -20.33
CA ARG A 7 27.51 -9.31 -19.18
C ARG A 7 26.06 -9.25 -19.70
N PRO A 8 25.09 -9.90 -19.05
CA PRO A 8 23.69 -9.66 -19.35
C PRO A 8 23.36 -8.19 -19.09
N ALA A 9 22.53 -7.60 -19.96
CA ALA A 9 22.06 -6.23 -19.82
C ALA A 9 21.23 -6.10 -18.53
N ALA A 10 21.42 -5.01 -17.78
CA ALA A 10 20.64 -4.69 -16.60
C ALA A 10 19.14 -4.64 -16.96
N PHE A 11 18.32 -5.26 -16.12
CA PHE A 11 16.86 -5.20 -16.19
C PHE A 11 16.42 -3.73 -16.13
N ALA A 12 15.92 -3.19 -17.23
CA ALA A 12 15.39 -1.82 -17.34
C ALA A 12 13.92 -1.75 -16.88
N GLY A 13 13.56 -2.52 -15.85
CA GLY A 13 12.16 -2.77 -15.48
C GLY A 13 11.60 -1.87 -14.39
N PHE A 14 12.43 -1.09 -13.68
CA PHE A 14 11.99 -0.37 -12.49
C PHE A 14 12.68 0.99 -12.34
N SER A 15 11.88 1.95 -11.88
CA SER A 15 12.29 3.27 -11.44
C SER A 15 13.23 3.24 -10.23
N PRO A 16 14.39 3.93 -10.29
CA PRO A 16 15.20 4.19 -9.11
C PRO A 16 14.48 5.03 -8.04
N PHE A 17 13.57 5.92 -8.46
CA PHE A 17 12.83 6.82 -7.57
C PHE A 17 11.73 6.07 -6.79
N ALA A 18 10.95 5.21 -7.46
CA ALA A 18 9.94 4.38 -6.80
C ALA A 18 10.59 3.39 -5.82
N ARG A 19 11.74 2.81 -6.19
CA ARG A 19 12.56 2.00 -5.27
C ARG A 19 13.00 2.82 -4.06
N SER A 20 13.52 4.02 -4.27
CA SER A 20 13.94 4.92 -3.18
C SER A 20 12.79 5.26 -2.23
N LEU A 21 11.57 5.52 -2.72
CA LEU A 21 10.41 5.80 -1.86
C LEU A 21 10.04 4.59 -0.98
N LEU A 22 10.09 3.37 -1.52
CA LEU A 22 9.79 2.15 -0.78
C LEU A 22 10.83 1.86 0.29
N PHE A 23 12.11 1.98 -0.04
CA PHE A 23 13.19 1.66 0.90
C PHE A 23 13.52 2.80 1.87
N SER A 24 13.22 4.07 1.53
CA SER A 24 13.39 5.22 2.44
C SER A 24 12.35 5.24 3.55
N ALA A 25 11.15 4.70 3.33
CA ALA A 25 10.12 4.57 4.35
C ALA A 25 10.51 3.59 5.49
N SER A 26 11.52 2.75 5.27
CA SER A 26 12.07 1.82 6.28
C SER A 26 13.13 2.46 7.20
N SER A 27 13.54 3.72 6.95
CA SER A 27 14.51 4.42 7.79
C SER A 27 13.81 5.46 8.67
N SER A 28 13.27 5.02 9.80
CA SER A 28 12.83 5.94 10.85
C SER A 28 14.04 6.55 11.55
N LYS A 29 14.31 7.84 11.29
CA LYS A 29 15.11 8.65 12.23
C LYS A 29 14.26 8.92 13.48
N PRO A 30 14.83 8.88 14.69
CA PRO A 30 14.07 9.13 15.90
C PRO A 30 13.54 10.58 15.92
N LEU A 31 12.25 10.72 16.19
CA LEU A 31 11.63 11.99 16.55
C LEU A 31 12.08 12.37 17.98
N PRO A 32 12.36 13.66 18.26
CA PRO A 32 12.66 14.10 19.62
C PRO A 32 11.39 14.02 20.49
N ALA A 33 11.59 13.60 21.74
CA ALA A 33 10.54 13.43 22.74
C ALA A 33 9.75 14.73 23.00
N PRO A 34 8.44 14.65 23.31
CA PRO A 34 7.66 15.80 23.73
C PRO A 34 8.09 16.25 25.13
N VAL A 35 8.33 17.55 25.28
CA VAL A 35 8.47 18.22 26.58
C VAL A 35 7.06 18.52 27.09
N ASP A 36 6.74 17.96 28.27
CA ASP A 36 5.59 18.35 29.07
C ASP A 36 5.80 19.76 29.62
N ASP A 37 5.00 20.72 29.16
CA ASP A 37 4.87 22.04 29.79
C ASP A 37 3.50 22.07 30.49
N ASP A 38 3.52 22.04 31.82
CA ASP A 38 2.39 22.29 32.70
C ASP A 38 1.97 23.77 32.62
N ASP A 39 0.73 24.02 32.19
CA ASP A 39 0.08 25.33 32.26
C ASP A 39 -0.43 25.61 33.70
N GLU A 40 0.25 26.49 34.43
CA GLU A 40 -0.32 27.22 35.56
C GLU A 40 -0.21 28.74 35.35
N ILE A 41 -1.36 29.41 35.29
CA ILE A 41 -1.50 30.89 35.26
C ILE A 41 -1.49 31.43 36.69
N PRO A 42 -0.75 32.53 36.97
CA PRO A 42 -1.45 33.76 37.39
C PRO A 42 -0.85 35.09 36.89
N SER A 43 -1.75 35.90 36.31
CA SER A 43 -1.97 37.35 36.42
C SER A 43 -0.88 38.38 36.79
N GLU A 44 -0.92 39.49 36.02
CA GLU A 44 -0.66 40.91 36.38
C GLU A 44 0.78 41.43 36.56
N ASN A 45 1.30 42.21 35.59
CA ASN A 45 1.27 43.69 35.60
C ASN A 45 2.19 44.36 34.55
N ALA A 46 1.60 45.35 33.86
CA ALA A 46 2.13 46.66 33.45
C ALA A 46 3.54 46.87 32.83
N ALA A 47 3.49 47.53 31.65
CA ALA A 47 4.25 48.71 31.24
C ALA A 47 5.60 48.58 30.47
N SER A 48 5.46 48.95 29.18
CA SER A 48 6.22 50.03 28.49
C SER A 48 7.56 49.74 27.80
N HIS A 49 7.52 49.99 26.48
CA HIS A 49 8.48 50.71 25.64
C HIS A 49 9.99 50.38 25.70
N SER A 50 10.47 49.84 24.57
CA SER A 50 11.33 50.54 23.57
C SER A 50 12.70 49.92 23.22
N LYS A 51 12.92 49.88 21.89
CA LYS A 51 14.18 50.12 21.13
C LYS A 51 15.37 49.13 21.25
N MET A 52 15.59 48.43 20.13
CA MET A 52 16.91 48.03 19.57
C MET A 52 17.91 49.22 19.56
N PRO A 53 19.27 49.05 19.59
CA PRO A 53 20.06 48.33 18.56
C PRO A 53 21.37 47.61 19.04
N PRO A 54 22.13 46.94 18.14
CA PRO A 54 23.20 45.97 18.45
C PRO A 54 24.61 46.64 18.42
N PRO A 55 25.78 45.98 18.67
CA PRO A 55 26.42 45.09 17.67
C PRO A 55 27.52 44.06 18.15
N LYS A 56 27.75 43.07 17.29
CA LYS A 56 29.05 42.53 16.80
C LYS A 56 30.19 42.08 17.77
N ARG A 57 30.51 40.78 17.62
CA ARG A 57 31.80 40.22 17.13
C ARG A 57 32.98 40.18 18.11
N GLY A 58 33.43 38.96 18.43
CA GLY A 58 34.86 38.63 18.38
C GLY A 58 35.44 37.74 19.48
N LYS A 59 35.69 36.48 19.11
CA LYS A 59 36.94 35.70 19.30
C LYS A 59 37.50 35.48 20.73
N ARG A 60 37.44 34.18 21.10
CA ARG A 60 38.57 33.23 21.25
C ARG A 60 39.37 33.21 22.57
N ALA A 61 39.48 31.98 23.08
CA ALA A 61 40.54 31.35 23.92
C ALA A 61 40.51 31.50 25.46
N VAL A 62 40.22 30.35 26.08
CA VAL A 62 40.77 29.73 27.33
C VAL A 62 42.26 30.03 27.60
N PRO A 63 42.84 29.84 28.82
CA PRO A 63 42.56 28.78 29.83
C PRO A 63 42.75 29.15 31.34
N SER A 64 42.78 28.12 32.22
CA SER A 64 43.35 28.09 33.59
C SER A 64 42.47 28.71 34.69
N SER A 65 42.35 28.20 35.91
CA SER A 65 42.70 26.96 36.62
C SER A 65 41.84 26.97 37.90
N ASP A 66 41.56 25.81 38.49
CA ASP A 66 41.80 25.52 39.92
C ASP A 66 40.84 24.45 40.46
N GLU A 67 41.51 23.60 41.23
CA GLU A 67 41.11 22.34 41.84
C GLU A 67 40.05 22.55 42.91
N ASP A 68 39.15 21.58 43.08
CA ASP A 68 38.81 21.12 44.42
C ASP A 68 38.35 19.67 44.40
N SER A 69 38.94 18.93 45.32
CA SER A 69 38.90 17.48 45.48
C SER A 69 37.81 17.11 46.49
N TYR A 70 36.91 16.20 46.14
CA TYR A 70 36.30 15.30 47.12
C TYR A 70 36.01 13.94 46.50
N SER A 71 36.40 12.93 47.27
CA SER A 71 36.36 11.50 47.04
C SER A 71 34.94 10.93 47.19
N SER A 72 34.79 9.73 46.60
CA SER A 72 33.75 8.70 46.75
C SER A 72 32.41 9.02 46.08
N GLU A 73 31.77 8.10 45.35
CA GLU A 73 31.66 6.65 45.51
C GLU A 73 31.67 5.99 44.12
N SER A 74 32.27 4.79 44.00
CA SER A 74 32.02 3.91 42.86
C SER A 74 30.61 3.35 43.01
N ASP A 75 29.63 4.02 42.42
CA ASP A 75 28.33 3.43 42.14
C ASP A 75 28.45 2.78 40.76
N ASP A 76 28.59 1.45 40.75
CA ASP A 76 28.35 0.60 39.59
C ASP A 76 26.87 0.74 39.23
N GLY A 77 26.54 1.87 38.59
CA GLY A 77 25.30 2.03 37.86
C GLY A 77 25.35 1.07 36.69
N GLU A 78 24.85 -0.15 36.92
CA GLU A 78 24.39 -1.04 35.86
C GLU A 78 23.65 -0.16 34.86
N GLY A 79 24.29 0.05 33.72
CA GLY A 79 23.64 0.70 32.59
C GLY A 79 22.46 -0.18 32.25
N SER A 80 21.29 0.20 32.75
CA SER A 80 20.02 -0.19 32.19
C SER A 80 20.04 0.33 30.76
N SER A 81 20.68 -0.43 29.88
CA SER A 81 20.32 -0.45 28.48
C SER A 81 18.85 -0.77 28.50
N GLU A 82 18.03 0.27 28.37
CA GLU A 82 16.69 0.13 27.82
C GLU A 82 16.92 -0.53 26.45
N GLU A 83 17.01 -1.86 26.45
CA GLU A 83 16.81 -2.67 25.27
C GLU A 83 15.43 -2.24 24.80
N LEU A 84 15.41 -1.42 23.74
CA LEU A 84 14.21 -1.10 23.00
C LEU A 84 13.57 -2.44 22.69
N ASP A 85 12.51 -2.76 23.42
CA ASP A 85 11.81 -4.03 23.32
C ASP A 85 11.43 -4.21 21.85
N THR A 86 12.14 -5.12 21.17
CA THR A 86 11.97 -5.28 19.73
C THR A 86 10.64 -5.97 19.51
N VAL A 87 9.62 -5.19 19.17
CA VAL A 87 8.29 -5.72 18.84
C VAL A 87 8.42 -6.53 17.56
N GLN A 88 8.42 -7.86 17.69
CA GLN A 88 8.32 -8.78 16.57
C GLN A 88 6.84 -8.94 16.22
N ALA A 89 6.47 -8.55 15.01
CA ALA A 89 5.12 -8.76 14.48
C ALA A 89 5.19 -9.81 13.38
N ASP A 90 4.54 -10.95 13.62
CA ASP A 90 4.43 -12.02 12.62
C ASP A 90 3.12 -11.83 11.84
N PHE A 91 3.21 -11.79 10.51
CA PHE A 91 2.04 -11.65 9.65
C PHE A 91 1.55 -13.03 9.20
N ALA A 92 0.25 -13.27 9.39
CA ALA A 92 -0.42 -14.49 8.97
C ALA A 92 -1.50 -14.20 7.92
N PHE A 93 -1.73 -15.20 7.08
CA PHE A 93 -2.68 -15.19 5.98
C PHE A 93 -3.89 -16.03 6.38
N TYR A 94 -5.08 -15.46 6.27
CA TYR A 94 -6.33 -16.11 6.65
C TYR A 94 -7.36 -15.99 5.54
N ASP A 95 -8.26 -16.96 5.45
CA ASP A 95 -9.45 -16.83 4.62
C ASP A 95 -10.33 -15.67 5.15
N PRO A 96 -10.92 -14.85 4.26
CA PRO A 96 -11.83 -13.78 4.65
C PRO A 96 -13.03 -14.30 5.44
N LYS A 97 -13.36 -13.64 6.55
CA LYS A 97 -14.50 -13.98 7.40
C LYS A 97 -15.41 -12.78 7.62
N PRO A 98 -16.71 -12.97 7.92
CA PRO A 98 -17.61 -11.86 8.25
C PRO A 98 -17.13 -10.97 9.41
N SER A 99 -16.33 -11.51 10.34
CA SER A 99 -15.68 -10.74 11.42
C SER A 99 -14.73 -9.65 10.91
N ASP A 100 -14.25 -9.75 9.66
CA ASP A 100 -13.24 -8.87 9.08
C ASP A 100 -13.85 -7.62 8.42
N PHE A 101 -15.17 -7.49 8.51
CA PHE A 101 -15.96 -6.45 7.84
C PHE A 101 -15.41 -5.04 8.07
N HIS A 102 -15.06 -4.69 9.31
CA HIS A 102 -14.59 -3.33 9.61
C HIS A 102 -13.24 -3.03 8.94
N GLY A 103 -12.25 -3.91 9.10
CA GLY A 103 -10.92 -3.74 8.52
C GLY A 103 -10.94 -3.74 6.98
N VAL A 104 -11.71 -4.64 6.37
CA VAL A 104 -11.89 -4.66 4.91
C VAL A 104 -12.57 -3.39 4.40
N LYS A 105 -13.62 -2.92 5.09
CA LYS A 105 -14.30 -1.67 4.75
C LYS A 105 -13.38 -0.46 4.86
N LEU A 106 -12.50 -0.43 5.86
CA LEU A 106 -11.49 0.61 6.02
C LEU A 106 -10.52 0.63 4.83
N LEU A 107 -9.96 -0.53 4.44
CA LEU A 107 -9.07 -0.65 3.29
C LEU A 107 -9.72 -0.26 1.95
N LEU A 108 -11.01 -0.54 1.79
CA LEU A 108 -11.76 -0.30 0.55
C LEU A 108 -12.53 1.03 0.53
N ASN A 109 -12.47 1.83 1.60
CA ASN A 109 -13.26 3.05 1.75
C ASN A 109 -13.11 4.01 0.56
N THR A 110 -11.92 4.05 -0.04
CA THR A 110 -11.59 4.94 -1.15
C THR A 110 -11.45 4.21 -2.49
N TYR A 111 -11.98 2.98 -2.62
CA TYR A 111 -11.79 2.13 -3.82
C TYR A 111 -12.33 2.78 -5.11
N LEU A 112 -13.54 3.37 -5.07
CA LEU A 112 -14.15 4.12 -6.18
C LEU A 112 -14.12 5.63 -5.96
N ASP A 113 -13.03 6.13 -5.39
CA ASP A 113 -12.84 7.56 -5.09
C ASP A 113 -13.94 8.07 -4.13
N SER A 114 -14.47 9.29 -4.32
CA SER A 114 -15.50 9.92 -3.49
C SER A 114 -16.93 9.65 -3.98
N LYS A 115 -17.13 8.78 -4.98
CA LYS A 115 -18.47 8.47 -5.48
C LYS A 115 -19.24 7.69 -4.41
N PRO A 116 -20.48 8.08 -4.04
CA PRO A 116 -21.33 7.24 -3.22
C PRO A 116 -21.71 5.97 -4.01
N TRP A 117 -21.40 4.82 -3.43
CA TRP A 117 -21.65 3.50 -4.01
C TRP A 117 -21.92 2.50 -2.89
N ASP A 118 -22.43 1.32 -3.23
CA ASP A 118 -22.67 0.25 -2.27
C ASP A 118 -21.38 -0.45 -1.81
N LEU A 119 -20.56 0.28 -1.03
CA LEU A 119 -19.33 -0.25 -0.43
C LEU A 119 -19.64 -1.39 0.55
N THR A 120 -20.69 -1.25 1.36
CA THR A 120 -21.08 -2.30 2.32
C THR A 120 -21.39 -3.60 1.59
N GLY A 121 -22.26 -3.57 0.58
CA GLY A 121 -22.55 -4.76 -0.22
C GLY A 121 -21.33 -5.29 -0.99
N PHE A 122 -20.34 -4.44 -1.30
CA PHE A 122 -19.08 -4.90 -1.89
C PHE A 122 -18.20 -5.66 -0.89
N VAL A 123 -18.11 -5.18 0.35
CA VAL A 123 -17.38 -5.87 1.41
C VAL A 123 -18.04 -7.19 1.77
N ASP A 124 -19.36 -7.21 1.96
CA ASP A 124 -20.11 -8.43 2.24
C ASP A 124 -19.86 -9.47 1.13
N LEU A 125 -19.88 -9.05 -0.14
CA LEU A 125 -19.62 -9.92 -1.27
C LEU A 125 -18.22 -10.57 -1.24
N ILE A 126 -17.20 -9.82 -0.81
CA ILE A 126 -15.83 -10.34 -0.68
C ILE A 126 -15.74 -11.34 0.47
N LEU A 127 -16.37 -11.03 1.60
CA LEU A 127 -16.32 -11.87 2.81
C LEU A 127 -17.19 -13.13 2.73
N GLU A 128 -18.27 -13.09 1.94
CA GLU A 128 -19.10 -14.25 1.65
C GLU A 128 -18.40 -15.25 0.70
N GLN A 129 -17.44 -14.79 -0.09
CA GLN A 129 -16.67 -15.63 -1.01
C GLN A 129 -15.41 -16.18 -0.34
N THR A 130 -15.58 -17.21 0.49
CA THR A 130 -14.46 -17.80 1.26
C THR A 130 -13.52 -18.66 0.41
N THR A 131 -13.91 -19.08 -0.79
CA THR A 131 -13.08 -19.97 -1.63
C THR A 131 -11.88 -19.26 -2.25
N VAL A 132 -12.01 -17.96 -2.54
CA VAL A 132 -10.96 -17.19 -3.20
C VAL A 132 -10.86 -15.82 -2.54
N GLY A 133 -9.77 -15.62 -1.84
CA GLY A 133 -9.43 -14.40 -1.15
C GLY A 133 -8.59 -14.68 0.08
N THR A 134 -7.79 -13.70 0.45
CA THR A 134 -6.92 -13.77 1.61
C THR A 134 -6.93 -12.42 2.31
N VAL A 135 -7.02 -12.43 3.63
CA VAL A 135 -6.75 -11.29 4.50
C VAL A 135 -5.44 -11.52 5.25
N VAL A 136 -4.67 -10.45 5.43
CA VAL A 136 -3.40 -10.50 6.16
C VAL A 136 -3.55 -9.74 7.47
N LYS A 137 -3.22 -10.41 8.57
CA LYS A 137 -3.30 -9.87 9.93
C LYS A 137 -2.04 -10.17 10.70
N ILE A 138 -1.83 -9.50 11.82
CA ILE A 138 -0.82 -9.92 12.80
C ILE A 138 -1.30 -11.23 13.42
N ALA A 139 -0.41 -12.20 13.54
CA ALA A 139 -0.68 -13.45 14.24
C ALA A 139 -0.76 -13.17 15.74
N ASP A 140 -1.82 -13.64 16.37
CA ASP A 140 -1.88 -13.69 17.82
C ASP A 140 -1.08 -14.92 18.26
N ASP A 141 0.01 -14.72 19.01
CA ASP A 141 0.82 -15.81 19.61
C ASP A 141 0.03 -16.68 20.62
N ASN A 142 -1.28 -16.46 20.76
CA ASN A 142 -2.14 -17.03 21.79
C ASN A 142 -3.16 -18.07 21.29
N GLU A 143 -3.13 -18.49 20.02
CA GLU A 143 -4.11 -19.47 19.51
C GLU A 143 -3.86 -20.94 19.96
N GLU A 144 -2.82 -21.22 20.76
CA GLU A 144 -2.62 -22.53 21.40
C GLU A 144 -2.54 -22.45 22.94
N GLY A 145 -3.60 -21.96 23.60
CA GLY A 145 -3.65 -22.05 25.06
C GLY A 145 -4.96 -21.58 25.69
N GLU A 146 -5.82 -22.52 26.08
CA GLU A 146 -6.80 -22.28 27.14
C GLU A 146 -6.03 -21.93 28.44
N GLY A 147 -5.83 -20.63 28.74
CA GLY A 147 -5.06 -20.25 29.92
C GLY A 147 -5.06 -18.76 30.23
N ASN A 148 -5.98 -18.36 31.13
CA ASN A 148 -5.97 -17.20 32.02
C ASN A 148 -5.69 -15.79 31.45
N GLY A 149 -6.67 -14.91 31.70
CA GLY A 149 -6.64 -13.51 31.33
C GLY A 149 -5.41 -12.75 31.83
N ALA A 150 -4.68 -12.19 30.87
CA ALA A 150 -3.95 -10.95 30.99
C ALA A 150 -4.05 -10.25 29.62
N ASP A 151 -4.62 -9.05 29.65
CA ASP A 151 -4.66 -8.06 28.58
C ASP A 151 -5.27 -8.44 27.21
N LYS A 152 -6.61 -8.53 27.17
CA LYS A 152 -7.36 -8.26 25.93
C LYS A 152 -7.28 -6.77 25.60
N SER A 153 -6.15 -6.30 25.09
CA SER A 153 -6.02 -4.98 24.47
C SER A 153 -5.90 -5.03 22.94
N SER A 154 -5.78 -6.22 22.32
CA SER A 154 -6.25 -6.40 20.94
C SER A 154 -7.78 -6.48 20.98
N SER A 155 -8.38 -5.32 20.77
CA SER A 155 -9.79 -5.17 20.42
C SER A 155 -10.08 -6.08 19.24
N GLY A 156 -10.95 -7.09 19.45
CA GLY A 156 -11.46 -8.00 18.41
C GLY A 156 -12.34 -7.34 17.36
N ASP A 157 -11.98 -6.12 16.94
CA ASP A 157 -12.72 -5.19 16.09
C ASP A 157 -11.98 -4.94 14.78
N GLY A 158 -11.42 -5.95 14.12
CA GLY A 158 -10.94 -5.82 12.73
C GLY A 158 -9.84 -4.77 12.45
N ASP A 159 -9.26 -4.17 13.49
CA ASP A 159 -8.19 -3.16 13.40
C ASP A 159 -6.82 -3.77 13.04
N ASP A 160 -6.68 -5.09 13.15
CA ASP A 160 -5.44 -5.82 12.88
C ASP A 160 -5.30 -6.27 11.42
N LEU A 161 -6.10 -5.73 10.49
CA LEU A 161 -6.10 -6.13 9.08
C LEU A 161 -5.19 -5.21 8.24
N PHE A 162 -4.12 -5.78 7.68
CA PHE A 162 -3.11 -5.02 6.93
C PHE A 162 -3.19 -5.15 5.41
N GLY A 163 -3.81 -6.22 4.93
CA GLY A 163 -3.93 -6.51 3.51
C GLY A 163 -5.17 -7.35 3.20
N LEU A 164 -5.70 -7.15 2.01
CA LEU A 164 -6.78 -7.92 1.40
C LEU A 164 -6.45 -8.15 -0.06
N ILE A 165 -6.61 -9.39 -0.50
CA ILE A 165 -6.61 -9.76 -1.90
C ILE A 165 -7.78 -10.71 -2.19
N SER A 166 -8.50 -10.53 -3.30
CA SER A 166 -9.58 -11.43 -3.73
C SER A 166 -9.87 -11.25 -5.22
N VAL A 167 -10.57 -12.21 -5.82
CA VAL A 167 -11.06 -12.12 -7.21
C VAL A 167 -12.56 -12.40 -7.25
N LEU A 168 -13.34 -11.43 -7.75
CA LEU A 168 -14.79 -11.56 -7.89
C LEU A 168 -15.20 -11.76 -9.36
N ASN A 169 -16.07 -12.72 -9.64
CA ASN A 169 -16.60 -12.89 -10.99
C ASN A 169 -17.65 -11.81 -11.34
N LEU A 170 -17.38 -11.00 -12.38
CA LEU A 170 -18.25 -9.88 -12.78
C LEU A 170 -19.58 -10.30 -13.42
N GLY A 171 -19.67 -11.53 -13.92
CA GLY A 171 -20.89 -12.13 -14.46
C GLY A 171 -21.76 -12.68 -13.34
N ARG A 172 -21.19 -13.52 -12.48
CA ARG A 172 -21.89 -14.14 -11.33
C ARG A 172 -22.54 -13.10 -10.42
N TYR A 173 -21.82 -12.03 -10.11
CA TYR A 173 -22.30 -10.96 -9.23
C TYR A 173 -22.84 -9.74 -9.98
N GLY A 174 -23.08 -9.86 -11.30
CA GLY A 174 -23.49 -8.74 -12.14
C GLY A 174 -24.80 -8.07 -11.73
N GLU A 175 -25.67 -8.79 -11.02
CA GLU A 175 -26.94 -8.26 -10.52
C GLU A 175 -26.83 -7.51 -9.19
N GLN A 176 -25.72 -7.69 -8.45
CA GLN A 176 -25.49 -7.01 -7.19
C GLN A 176 -25.29 -5.51 -7.39
N ARG A 177 -25.85 -4.71 -6.48
CA ARG A 177 -25.82 -3.24 -6.57
C ARG A 177 -24.39 -2.70 -6.60
N CYS A 178 -23.51 -3.22 -5.75
CA CYS A 178 -22.10 -2.84 -5.70
C CYS A 178 -21.37 -3.03 -7.05
N ILE A 179 -21.64 -4.14 -7.76
CA ILE A 179 -21.06 -4.44 -9.06
C ILE A 179 -21.67 -3.56 -10.16
N LYS A 180 -22.97 -3.27 -10.10
CA LYS A 180 -23.61 -2.30 -11.01
C LYS A 180 -23.02 -0.90 -10.85
N ASP A 181 -22.90 -0.42 -9.61
CA ASP A 181 -22.33 0.89 -9.30
C ASP A 181 -20.87 1.01 -9.77
N LEU A 182 -20.09 -0.07 -9.63
CA LEU A 182 -18.73 -0.22 -10.14
C LEU A 182 -18.70 -0.13 -11.67
N LYS A 183 -19.52 -0.91 -12.38
CA LYS A 183 -19.58 -0.91 -13.85
C LYS A 183 -19.91 0.49 -14.38
N ASP A 184 -20.92 1.13 -13.80
CA ASP A 184 -21.33 2.48 -14.16
C ASP A 184 -20.23 3.51 -13.89
N TYR A 185 -19.53 3.39 -12.76
CA TYR A 185 -18.41 4.25 -12.44
C TYR A 185 -17.29 4.13 -13.47
N LEU A 186 -16.83 2.91 -13.78
CA LEU A 186 -15.75 2.68 -14.73
C LEU A 186 -16.09 3.18 -16.13
N LEU A 187 -17.34 3.01 -16.57
CA LEU A 187 -17.83 3.54 -17.85
C LEU A 187 -17.94 5.07 -17.86
N ALA A 188 -18.25 5.69 -16.72
CA ALA A 188 -18.34 7.14 -16.59
C ALA A 188 -16.96 7.81 -16.62
N VAL A 189 -15.96 7.22 -15.96
CA VAL A 189 -14.59 7.77 -15.88
C VAL A 189 -13.74 7.46 -17.12
N CYS A 190 -14.13 6.48 -17.93
CA CYS A 190 -13.46 6.18 -19.20
C CYS A 190 -13.80 7.25 -20.27
N ALA A 191 -12.84 8.13 -20.56
CA ALA A 191 -13.00 9.20 -21.56
C ALA A 191 -12.80 8.74 -23.01
N ASP A 192 -11.85 7.82 -23.24
CA ASP A 192 -11.49 7.36 -24.58
C ASP A 192 -12.58 6.44 -25.18
N LYS A 193 -13.02 6.74 -26.40
CA LYS A 193 -14.16 6.03 -27.02
C LYS A 193 -13.82 4.58 -27.35
N ASP A 194 -12.60 4.30 -27.78
CA ASP A 194 -12.23 2.94 -28.19
C ASP A 194 -11.96 2.05 -26.98
N THR A 195 -11.32 2.60 -25.95
CA THR A 195 -11.15 1.91 -24.66
C THR A 195 -12.48 1.71 -23.95
N LYS A 196 -13.40 2.69 -24.01
CA LYS A 196 -14.75 2.55 -23.44
C LYS A 196 -15.54 1.43 -24.11
N LYS A 197 -15.41 1.23 -25.43
CA LYS A 197 -16.01 0.08 -26.12
C LYS A 197 -15.43 -1.24 -25.61
N LYS A 198 -14.11 -1.35 -25.50
CA LYS A 198 -13.43 -2.54 -24.96
C LYS A 198 -13.85 -2.83 -23.51
N LEU A 199 -13.90 -1.79 -22.68
CA LEU A 199 -14.37 -1.86 -21.29
C LEU A 199 -15.82 -2.34 -21.23
N LYS A 200 -16.72 -1.77 -22.04
CA LYS A 200 -18.12 -2.19 -22.10
C LYS A 200 -18.26 -3.67 -22.48
N GLN A 201 -17.54 -4.12 -23.51
CA GLN A 201 -17.50 -5.54 -23.88
C GLN A 201 -17.01 -6.44 -22.74
N LEU A 202 -16.03 -5.98 -21.95
CA LEU A 202 -15.47 -6.72 -20.83
C LEU A 202 -16.43 -6.77 -19.63
N LEU A 203 -17.14 -5.66 -19.34
CA LEU A 203 -18.06 -5.54 -18.21
C LEU A 203 -19.45 -6.15 -18.46
N GLU A 204 -19.85 -6.34 -19.72
CA GLU A 204 -21.16 -6.85 -20.14
C GLU A 204 -21.02 -8.22 -20.86
N GLU A 205 -20.62 -8.22 -22.13
CA GLU A 205 -20.62 -9.41 -23.00
C GLU A 205 -19.72 -10.54 -22.47
N LYS A 206 -18.56 -10.18 -21.93
CA LYS A 206 -17.56 -11.13 -21.42
C LYS A 206 -17.52 -11.21 -19.89
N ALA A 207 -18.48 -10.59 -19.21
CA ALA A 207 -18.50 -10.51 -17.75
C ALA A 207 -18.33 -11.88 -17.04
N PRO A 208 -18.93 -12.99 -17.53
CA PRO A 208 -18.76 -14.30 -16.90
C PRO A 208 -17.31 -14.82 -16.94
N ASP A 209 -16.49 -14.37 -17.88
CA ASP A 209 -15.09 -14.78 -18.04
C ASP A 209 -14.11 -13.82 -17.35
N VAL A 210 -14.61 -12.82 -16.61
CA VAL A 210 -13.80 -11.74 -16.04
C VAL A 210 -13.78 -11.78 -14.53
N GLY A 211 -12.58 -11.90 -13.97
CA GLY A 211 -12.30 -11.74 -12.55
C GLY A 211 -11.93 -10.29 -12.23
N LEU A 212 -12.68 -9.62 -11.38
CA LEU A 212 -12.27 -8.37 -10.75
C LEU A 212 -11.28 -8.69 -9.64
N LEU A 213 -9.99 -8.42 -9.89
CA LEU A 213 -8.95 -8.60 -8.87
C LEU A 213 -8.93 -7.36 -7.97
N VAL A 214 -9.27 -7.57 -6.71
CA VAL A 214 -9.30 -6.56 -5.66
C VAL A 214 -8.08 -6.78 -4.79
N CYS A 215 -7.15 -5.82 -4.81
CA CYS A 215 -5.99 -5.82 -3.93
C CYS A 215 -5.87 -4.45 -3.24
N ARG A 216 -5.89 -4.47 -1.91
CA ARG A 216 -5.66 -3.31 -1.05
C ARG A 216 -4.83 -3.73 0.15
N ARG A 217 -3.86 -2.90 0.50
CA ARG A 217 -2.99 -3.07 1.65
C ARG A 217 -2.54 -1.69 2.13
N PHE A 218 -2.18 -1.58 3.39
CA PHE A 218 -1.58 -0.34 3.87
C PHE A 218 -0.21 -0.10 3.23
N VAL A 219 0.23 1.16 3.25
CA VAL A 219 1.50 1.59 2.65
C VAL A 219 2.72 1.00 3.36
N ASN A 220 2.59 0.67 4.64
CA ASN A 220 3.61 0.03 5.47
C ASN A 220 3.60 -1.51 5.40
N PHE A 221 2.76 -2.10 4.53
CA PHE A 221 2.71 -3.55 4.37
C PHE A 221 4.06 -4.10 3.87
N PRO A 222 4.67 -5.10 4.56
CA PRO A 222 5.96 -5.66 4.17
C PRO A 222 5.93 -6.20 2.75
N TYR A 223 6.86 -5.73 1.92
CA TYR A 223 6.84 -6.06 0.50
C TYR A 223 7.21 -7.53 0.25
N GLU A 224 7.94 -8.14 1.18
CA GLU A 224 8.35 -9.55 1.20
C GLU A 224 7.15 -10.51 1.19
N LEU A 225 6.00 -10.07 1.70
CA LEU A 225 4.77 -10.85 1.76
C LEU A 225 3.95 -10.77 0.46
N VAL A 226 4.22 -9.78 -0.40
CA VAL A 226 3.42 -9.52 -1.61
C VAL A 226 3.46 -10.69 -2.60
N PRO A 227 4.61 -11.33 -2.91
CA PRO A 227 4.61 -12.47 -3.83
C PRO A 227 3.80 -13.64 -3.30
N LYS A 228 3.93 -14.00 -2.01
CA LYS A 228 3.14 -15.06 -1.38
C LYS A 228 1.64 -14.77 -1.42
N MET A 229 1.25 -13.51 -1.22
CA MET A 229 -0.14 -13.06 -1.32
C MET A 229 -0.74 -13.32 -2.71
N TYR A 230 -0.01 -13.00 -3.78
CA TYR A 230 -0.46 -13.27 -5.15
C TYR A 230 -0.36 -14.75 -5.54
N GLU A 231 0.66 -15.46 -5.06
CA GLU A 231 0.80 -16.90 -5.30
C GLU A 231 -0.42 -17.64 -4.75
N SER A 232 -0.72 -17.44 -3.46
CA SER A 232 -1.85 -18.03 -2.75
C SER A 232 -3.16 -17.73 -3.47
N LEU A 233 -3.45 -16.46 -3.79
CA LEU A 233 -4.67 -16.08 -4.50
C LEU A 233 -4.88 -16.86 -5.81
N PHE A 234 -3.84 -16.94 -6.64
CA PHE A 234 -3.98 -17.58 -7.94
C PHE A 234 -4.00 -19.12 -7.83
N ASP A 235 -3.47 -19.70 -6.74
CA ASP A 235 -3.61 -21.12 -6.43
C ASP A 235 -5.04 -21.41 -5.92
N GLU A 236 -5.59 -20.57 -5.03
CA GLU A 236 -6.99 -20.60 -4.60
C GLU A 236 -7.95 -20.54 -5.80
N VAL A 237 -7.70 -19.63 -6.76
CA VAL A 237 -8.47 -19.57 -8.01
C VAL A 237 -8.39 -20.89 -8.77
N SER A 238 -7.21 -21.51 -8.86
CA SER A 238 -7.04 -22.79 -9.55
C SER A 238 -7.81 -23.90 -8.84
N TRP A 239 -7.70 -24.00 -7.52
CA TRP A 239 -8.40 -24.99 -6.70
C TRP A 239 -9.92 -24.80 -6.77
N ALA A 240 -10.41 -23.56 -6.78
CA ALA A 240 -11.83 -23.26 -6.92
C ALA A 240 -12.44 -23.75 -8.25
N THR A 241 -11.63 -23.95 -9.30
CA THR A 241 -12.10 -24.57 -10.55
C THR A 241 -12.34 -26.08 -10.45
N GLU A 242 -11.88 -26.72 -9.37
CA GLU A 242 -11.97 -28.17 -9.15
C GLU A 242 -12.82 -28.51 -7.91
N ASP A 243 -12.63 -27.76 -6.82
CA ASP A 243 -13.14 -28.09 -5.48
C ASP A 243 -14.56 -27.56 -5.20
N GLU A 244 -15.04 -26.58 -5.97
CA GLU A 244 -16.40 -26.04 -5.81
C GLU A 244 -17.46 -27.13 -6.08
N PRO A 245 -18.56 -27.17 -5.30
CA PRO A 245 -19.48 -28.32 -5.29
C PRO A 245 -20.28 -28.45 -6.59
N THR A 246 -20.52 -27.35 -7.30
CA THR A 246 -21.32 -27.35 -8.54
C THR A 246 -20.46 -26.96 -9.74
N GLN A 247 -20.82 -27.49 -10.92
CA GLN A 247 -20.12 -27.14 -12.16
C GLN A 247 -20.24 -25.65 -12.48
N GLU A 248 -21.39 -25.04 -12.19
CA GLU A 248 -21.61 -23.60 -12.40
C GLU A 248 -20.66 -22.74 -11.55
N LEU A 249 -20.40 -23.15 -10.30
CA LEU A 249 -19.44 -22.47 -9.42
C LEU A 249 -18.01 -22.66 -9.91
N ARG A 250 -17.62 -23.89 -10.28
CA ARG A 250 -16.30 -24.18 -10.88
C ARG A 250 -16.04 -23.34 -12.13
N ASP A 251 -17.01 -23.31 -13.04
CA ASP A 251 -16.93 -22.53 -14.28
C ASP A 251 -16.83 -21.02 -13.99
N SER A 252 -17.39 -20.54 -12.88
CA SER A 252 -17.30 -19.14 -12.47
C SER A 252 -15.90 -18.71 -12.03
N PHE A 253 -14.99 -19.64 -11.73
CA PHE A 253 -13.59 -19.33 -11.41
C PHE A 253 -12.65 -19.48 -12.62
N ILE A 254 -13.15 -19.90 -13.79
CA ILE A 254 -12.37 -20.00 -15.02
C ILE A 254 -12.28 -18.62 -15.70
N PHE A 255 -11.38 -17.78 -15.18
CA PHE A 255 -11.19 -16.44 -15.71
C PHE A 255 -10.32 -16.44 -16.97
N LYS A 256 -10.76 -15.73 -18.02
CA LYS A 256 -9.94 -15.44 -19.21
C LYS A 256 -9.20 -14.12 -19.06
N GLN A 257 -9.76 -13.19 -18.30
CA GLN A 257 -9.19 -11.85 -18.07
C GLN A 257 -9.40 -11.42 -16.63
N TYR A 258 -8.42 -10.66 -16.12
CA TYR A 258 -8.48 -9.98 -14.85
C TYR A 258 -8.62 -8.48 -15.08
N LEU A 259 -9.55 -7.85 -14.37
CA LEU A 259 -9.72 -6.40 -14.33
C LEU A 259 -9.21 -5.87 -13.00
N LEU A 260 -8.34 -4.85 -13.04
CA LEU A 260 -7.76 -4.23 -11.85
C LEU A 260 -8.09 -2.75 -11.82
N VAL A 261 -8.39 -2.23 -10.62
CA VAL A 261 -8.55 -0.80 -10.35
C VAL A 261 -7.54 -0.38 -9.28
N VAL A 262 -6.51 0.33 -9.72
CA VAL A 262 -5.37 0.73 -8.89
C VAL A 262 -5.20 2.24 -8.91
N ARG A 263 -4.26 2.73 -8.08
CA ARG A 263 -3.93 4.15 -7.98
C ARG A 263 -2.47 4.35 -8.32
N VAL A 264 -2.20 5.42 -9.06
CA VAL A 264 -0.87 5.81 -9.52
C VAL A 264 -0.69 7.30 -9.35
N LEU A 265 0.56 7.76 -9.27
CA LEU A 265 0.88 9.18 -9.23
C LEU A 265 1.36 9.62 -10.60
N GLU A 266 0.67 10.57 -11.24
CA GLU A 266 1.05 11.12 -12.55
C GLU A 266 1.60 12.54 -12.38
N ARG A 267 2.63 12.90 -13.13
CA ARG A 267 3.22 14.24 -13.02
C ARG A 267 2.26 15.33 -13.51
N LYS A 268 2.13 16.43 -12.75
CA LYS A 268 1.24 17.57 -13.06
C LYS A 268 1.65 18.33 -14.32
N THR A 269 2.94 18.33 -14.68
CA THR A 269 3.47 19.03 -15.85
C THR A 269 4.09 18.07 -16.87
N PRO A 270 3.76 18.21 -18.18
CA PRO A 270 4.42 17.44 -19.22
C PRO A 270 5.90 17.81 -19.28
N ALA A 271 6.77 16.83 -19.55
CA ALA A 271 8.22 17.04 -19.62
C ALA A 271 8.54 18.15 -20.62
N LYS A 272 8.97 19.30 -20.10
CA LYS A 272 9.73 20.24 -20.91
C LYS A 272 11.05 19.54 -21.22
N GLN A 273 11.19 19.04 -22.43
CA GLN A 273 12.46 18.57 -22.97
C GLN A 273 13.57 19.57 -22.60
N LYS A 274 14.46 19.22 -21.68
CA LYS A 274 15.79 19.82 -21.57
C LYS A 274 16.71 19.04 -20.61
N ALA A 275 17.93 18.86 -21.12
CA ALA A 275 19.17 18.47 -20.46
C ALA A 275 19.38 16.97 -20.17
N LYS A 276 20.43 16.47 -20.81
CA LYS A 276 20.81 15.08 -21.04
C LYS A 276 21.54 14.43 -19.85
N ASN A 277 21.19 14.71 -18.59
CA ASN A 277 22.02 14.24 -17.46
C ASN A 277 21.31 13.93 -16.11
N SER A 278 19.99 13.75 -16.04
CA SER A 278 19.34 13.23 -14.82
C SER A 278 18.33 12.14 -15.17
N ILE A 279 18.76 10.88 -15.06
CA ILE A 279 17.90 9.70 -15.27
C ILE A 279 16.90 9.54 -14.11
N GLU A 280 17.10 10.21 -12.98
CA GLU A 280 16.31 10.04 -11.75
C GLU A 280 15.02 10.89 -11.66
N GLU A 281 14.81 11.89 -12.52
CA GLU A 281 13.70 12.87 -12.38
C GLU A 281 12.67 12.88 -13.53
N ASP A 282 12.72 11.92 -14.46
CA ASP A 282 11.96 11.99 -15.72
C ASP A 282 10.81 10.97 -15.84
N GLU A 283 10.30 10.47 -14.72
CA GLU A 283 9.21 9.49 -14.74
C GLU A 283 7.83 10.13 -14.84
N PRO A 284 7.04 9.78 -15.88
CA PRO A 284 5.72 10.36 -16.07
C PRO A 284 4.69 9.81 -15.07
N ILE A 285 4.87 8.57 -14.60
CA ILE A 285 3.95 7.83 -13.74
C ILE A 285 4.76 7.08 -12.69
N ILE A 286 4.40 7.21 -11.42
CA ILE A 286 4.95 6.45 -10.30
C ILE A 286 3.88 5.47 -9.81
N TYR A 287 4.30 4.23 -9.57
CA TYR A 287 3.48 3.18 -8.99
C TYR A 287 3.82 3.04 -7.50
N PRO A 288 2.92 3.39 -6.57
CA PRO A 288 3.15 3.17 -5.14
C PRO A 288 3.33 1.68 -4.79
N LYS A 289 2.76 0.81 -5.63
CA LYS A 289 2.83 -0.64 -5.54
C LYS A 289 3.53 -1.16 -6.79
N LEU A 290 4.74 -1.71 -6.66
CA LEU A 290 5.56 -2.14 -7.80
C LEU A 290 4.89 -3.28 -8.59
N GLU A 291 4.07 -4.09 -7.93
CA GLU A 291 3.28 -5.12 -8.59
C GLU A 291 2.32 -4.54 -9.65
N ASP A 292 1.83 -3.32 -9.45
CA ASP A 292 0.94 -2.64 -10.41
C ASP A 292 1.69 -2.27 -11.70
N GLU A 293 2.99 -1.99 -11.62
CA GLU A 293 3.84 -1.73 -12.79
C GLU A 293 3.99 -2.99 -13.65
N ILE A 294 4.17 -4.15 -13.02
CA ILE A 294 4.22 -5.44 -13.71
C ILE A 294 2.88 -5.72 -14.40
N PHE A 295 1.76 -5.50 -13.70
CA PHE A 295 0.44 -5.65 -14.30
C PHE A 295 0.23 -4.69 -15.47
N ARG A 296 0.73 -3.44 -15.37
CA ARG A 296 0.67 -2.47 -16.46
C ARG A 296 1.41 -2.98 -17.69
N GLU A 297 2.61 -3.49 -17.54
CA GLU A 297 3.41 -4.02 -18.66
C GLU A 297 2.72 -5.22 -19.33
N LEU A 298 2.07 -6.07 -18.54
CA LEU A 298 1.36 -7.26 -19.01
C LEU A 298 -0.08 -6.98 -19.44
N SER A 299 -0.56 -5.75 -19.28
CA SER A 299 -1.94 -5.36 -19.60
C SER A 299 -2.17 -5.33 -21.11
N SER A 300 -3.34 -5.83 -21.52
CA SER A 300 -3.79 -5.77 -22.91
C SER A 300 -4.23 -4.37 -23.31
N TRP A 301 -4.81 -3.64 -22.35
CA TRP A 301 -5.13 -2.24 -22.44
C TRP A 301 -5.28 -1.67 -21.03
N SER A 302 -5.15 -0.36 -20.92
CA SER A 302 -5.33 0.37 -19.69
C SER A 302 -5.70 1.83 -19.97
N PHE A 303 -6.35 2.47 -19.01
CA PHE A 303 -6.61 3.90 -19.06
C PHE A 303 -6.54 4.51 -17.66
N THR A 304 -6.18 5.78 -17.61
CA THR A 304 -6.12 6.56 -16.37
C THR A 304 -7.31 7.51 -16.28
N PHE A 305 -7.71 7.85 -15.06
CA PHE A 305 -8.76 8.82 -14.76
C PHE A 305 -8.41 9.64 -13.52
N PRO A 306 -8.86 10.90 -13.41
CA PRO A 306 -8.56 11.73 -12.25
C PRO A 306 -9.36 11.28 -11.01
N ILE A 307 -8.68 11.21 -9.86
CA ILE A 307 -9.28 11.02 -8.53
C ILE A 307 -9.60 12.39 -7.95
N ARG A 308 -10.77 12.53 -7.31
CA ARG A 308 -11.34 13.79 -6.81
C ARG A 308 -11.41 13.87 -5.28
N SER A 309 -11.10 12.80 -4.55
CA SER A 309 -11.16 12.75 -3.09
C SER A 309 -10.27 13.82 -2.43
N GLU A 310 -10.77 14.48 -1.38
CA GLU A 310 -9.98 15.44 -0.59
C GLU A 310 -8.82 14.76 0.18
N GLN A 311 -8.95 13.47 0.49
CA GLN A 311 -7.86 12.70 1.14
C GLN A 311 -6.66 12.51 0.20
N SER A 312 -6.85 12.53 -1.13
CA SER A 312 -5.74 12.48 -2.09
C SER A 312 -4.92 13.76 -2.10
N ALA A 313 -5.50 14.90 -1.72
CA ALA A 313 -4.82 16.19 -1.69
C ALA A 313 -3.64 16.21 -0.70
N GLN A 314 -3.66 15.34 0.32
CA GLN A 314 -2.56 15.20 1.29
C GLN A 314 -1.37 14.40 0.72
N GLN A 315 -1.61 13.50 -0.25
CA GLN A 315 -0.56 12.74 -0.95
C GLN A 315 -0.10 13.41 -2.25
N GLU A 316 -0.71 14.53 -2.65
CA GLU A 316 -0.21 15.33 -3.77
C GLU A 316 1.16 15.91 -3.42
N MET A 317 2.22 15.19 -3.81
CA MET A 317 3.55 15.78 -3.89
C MET A 317 3.48 17.02 -4.79
N LYS A 318 4.30 18.04 -4.52
CA LYS A 318 4.26 19.32 -5.25
C LYS A 318 4.17 19.18 -6.78
N ASN A 319 4.74 18.11 -7.34
CA ASN A 319 4.81 17.84 -8.77
C ASN A 319 3.91 16.70 -9.29
N TYR A 320 3.25 15.93 -8.41
CA TYR A 320 2.46 14.75 -8.79
C TYR A 320 1.00 14.87 -8.33
N LYS A 321 0.09 14.33 -9.13
CA LYS A 321 -1.34 14.21 -8.82
C LYS A 321 -1.70 12.72 -8.76
N GLU A 322 -2.62 12.37 -7.87
CA GLU A 322 -3.13 11.01 -7.79
C GLU A 322 -4.13 10.75 -8.93
N MET A 323 -3.97 9.60 -9.58
CA MET A 323 -4.79 9.16 -10.70
C MET A 323 -5.23 7.71 -10.45
N GLY A 324 -6.45 7.39 -10.85
CA GLY A 324 -6.91 6.02 -10.94
C GLY A 324 -6.43 5.39 -12.24
N LEU A 325 -6.12 4.11 -12.19
CA LEU A 325 -5.66 3.32 -13.33
C LEU A 325 -6.48 2.04 -13.40
N VAL A 326 -7.13 1.82 -14.55
CA VAL A 326 -7.83 0.56 -14.86
C VAL A 326 -6.98 -0.24 -15.83
N MET A 327 -6.80 -1.52 -15.55
CA MET A 327 -6.01 -2.43 -16.38
C MET A 327 -6.77 -3.72 -16.64
N ALA A 328 -6.72 -4.19 -17.89
CA ALA A 328 -7.22 -5.51 -18.26
C ALA A 328 -6.06 -6.43 -18.63
N VAL A 329 -5.87 -7.50 -17.88
CA VAL A 329 -4.76 -8.45 -18.01
C VAL A 329 -5.33 -9.80 -18.43
N LYS A 330 -4.70 -10.48 -19.39
CA LYS A 330 -5.12 -11.83 -19.79
C LYS A 330 -4.65 -12.86 -18.75
N ALA A 331 -5.45 -13.88 -18.50
CA ALA A 331 -5.09 -14.96 -17.58
C ALA A 331 -3.78 -15.68 -17.99
N GLU A 332 -3.52 -15.80 -19.29
CA GLU A 332 -2.28 -16.35 -19.85
C GLU A 332 -1.00 -15.58 -19.43
N SER A 333 -1.14 -14.32 -19.00
CA SER A 333 -0.02 -13.50 -18.53
C SER A 333 0.32 -13.74 -17.05
N ILE A 334 -0.55 -14.38 -16.28
CA ILE A 334 -0.36 -14.58 -14.83
C ILE A 334 0.91 -15.38 -14.47
N PRO A 335 1.27 -16.47 -15.18
CA PRO A 335 2.54 -17.15 -14.93
C PRO A 335 3.77 -16.26 -15.16
N LYS A 336 3.69 -15.30 -16.10
CA LYS A 336 4.77 -14.32 -16.32
C LYS A 336 4.79 -13.26 -15.23
N PHE A 337 3.62 -12.86 -14.74
CA PHE A 337 3.48 -11.95 -13.61
C PHE A 337 4.14 -12.53 -12.36
N ARG A 338 3.80 -13.77 -11.95
CA ARG A 338 4.39 -14.46 -10.79
C ARG A 338 5.92 -14.44 -10.82
N LYS A 339 6.51 -14.85 -11.95
CA LYS A 339 7.98 -14.85 -12.14
C LYS A 339 8.62 -13.47 -12.02
N LYS A 340 7.98 -12.42 -12.55
CA LYS A 340 8.50 -11.05 -12.44
C LYS A 340 8.37 -10.50 -11.02
N LEU A 341 7.31 -10.87 -10.32
CA LEU A 341 7.06 -10.46 -8.95
C LEU A 341 8.03 -11.14 -7.97
N GLU A 342 8.38 -12.40 -8.17
CA GLU A 342 9.44 -13.09 -7.41
C GLU A 342 10.82 -12.46 -7.65
N ALA A 343 11.12 -12.12 -8.90
CA ALA A 343 12.39 -11.47 -9.25
C ALA A 343 12.57 -10.12 -8.57
N LEU A 344 11.47 -9.41 -8.25
CA LEU A 344 11.51 -8.13 -7.56
C LEU A 344 12.06 -8.18 -6.14
N LEU A 345 11.88 -9.31 -5.44
CA LEU A 345 12.43 -9.49 -4.09
C LEU A 345 13.89 -10.02 -4.10
N SER A 346 14.35 -10.50 -5.25
CA SER A 346 15.68 -11.11 -5.40
C SER A 346 16.76 -10.11 -5.80
N GLU A 347 16.38 -8.86 -6.10
CA GLU A 347 17.27 -7.73 -6.42
C GLU A 347 17.47 -6.83 -5.21
#